data_AF-A0A6A5E8T9-F1
#
_entry.id   AF-A0A6A5E8T9-F1
#
_cell.length_a   1.000
_cell.length_b   1.000
_cell.length_c   1.000
_cell.angle_alpha   90.00
_cell.angle_beta   90.00
_cell.angle_gamma   90.00
#
_symmetry.space_group_name_H-M   'P 1'
#
loop_
_entity.id
_entity.type
_entity.pdbx_description
1 polymer ?
#
loop_
_entity_poly.entity_id
_entity_poly.type
_entity_poly.pdbx_seq_one_letter_code
_entity_poly.pdbx_strand_id
1 'polypeptide(L)'
;MGQIYEAHASLQERTKRGQPDWSKYPELAAELMISGHPMELMDGDAGHVPLTWISSLLDEVIKKLGDKRVFVLSVLGIQSSGKSTMLNAMFGLQFTVSAGRCTKGAFMQLVKVSEEIKKDFQFDYVLVVDTEGLRALELEGNATLHHDNELATFVVGLGNMTLINIFGENPAEMQDVLQIVVQAFMRMKKVKFSPSCVFVHQNVTDIAAAEKNLDGKRRLQEKLDQMAKLAAKEEVCDAECFSDVIAFDVQKDVKYFAQLWEGSPPMAPPNPGYSESIQELKTFILSKASQSAGITLSQFKSKIDDLWNALMGKTLFSVSKTHLKLCSVQKT
;
A
#
# COMPACT_ATOMS: atom_id res chain seq x y z
N MET A 1 -3.57 -16.13 13.36
CA MET A 1 -3.10 -17.38 12.70
C MET A 1 -1.62 -17.30 12.36
N GLY A 2 -1.16 -16.23 11.69
CA GLY A 2 0.23 -16.10 11.25
C GLY A 2 1.27 -16.23 12.36
N GLN A 3 1.17 -15.46 13.44
CA GLN A 3 2.11 -15.57 14.57
C GLN A 3 2.22 -16.98 15.18
N ILE A 4 1.09 -17.70 15.30
CA ILE A 4 1.08 -19.08 15.82
C ILE A 4 1.84 -20.01 14.87
N TYR A 5 1.62 -19.85 13.56
CA TYR A 5 2.33 -20.62 12.54
C TYR A 5 3.82 -20.31 12.52
N GLU A 6 4.21 -19.03 12.55
CA GLU A 6 5.60 -18.59 12.57
C GLU A 6 6.34 -19.15 13.80
N ALA A 7 5.73 -19.03 14.99
CA ALA A 7 6.26 -19.59 16.22
C ALA A 7 6.42 -21.10 16.14
N HIS A 8 5.40 -21.81 15.62
CA HIS A 8 5.48 -23.26 15.43
C HIS A 8 6.58 -23.67 14.44
N ALA A 9 6.69 -22.99 13.30
CA ALA A 9 7.70 -23.28 12.28
C ALA A 9 9.12 -23.02 12.77
N SER A 10 9.31 -22.07 13.70
CA SER A 10 10.61 -21.79 14.33
C SER A 10 11.08 -22.91 15.29
N LEU A 11 10.14 -23.69 15.84
CA LEU A 11 10.44 -24.81 16.72
C LEU A 11 10.84 -26.03 15.88
N GLN A 12 12.13 -26.35 15.83
CA GLN A 12 12.66 -27.53 15.12
C GLN A 12 12.26 -28.89 15.74
N GLU A 13 11.37 -28.92 16.74
CA GLU A 13 10.96 -30.14 17.42
C GLU A 13 9.74 -30.79 16.76
N ARG A 14 9.81 -32.10 16.54
CA ARG A 14 8.66 -32.89 16.07
C ARG A 14 7.51 -32.75 17.06
N THR A 15 6.35 -32.37 16.56
CA THR A 15 5.08 -32.35 17.28
C THR A 15 4.90 -33.67 18.04
N LYS A 16 4.80 -33.57 19.37
CA LYS A 16 4.43 -34.72 20.21
C LYS A 16 3.01 -35.15 19.84
N ARG A 17 2.71 -36.45 19.85
CA ARG A 17 1.36 -36.99 19.60
C ARG A 17 0.34 -36.22 20.44
N GLY A 18 -0.66 -35.61 19.78
CA GLY A 18 -1.75 -34.88 20.43
C GLY A 18 -1.69 -33.35 20.37
N GLN A 19 -0.65 -32.76 19.77
CA GLN A 19 -0.61 -31.32 19.50
C GLN A 19 -1.43 -30.94 18.25
N PRO A 20 -2.02 -29.73 18.20
CA PRO A 20 -2.74 -29.26 17.02
C PRO A 20 -1.80 -29.22 15.81
N ASP A 21 -2.28 -29.70 14.66
CA ASP A 21 -1.54 -29.69 13.41
C ASP A 21 -1.67 -28.31 12.73
N TRP A 22 -0.77 -27.40 13.09
CA TRP A 22 -0.75 -26.05 12.54
C TRP A 22 -0.30 -26.02 11.07
N SER A 23 0.16 -27.14 10.50
CA SER A 23 0.59 -27.20 9.09
C SER A 23 -0.55 -26.92 8.11
N LYS A 24 -1.81 -27.04 8.54
CA LYS A 24 -3.00 -26.76 7.72
C LYS A 24 -3.38 -25.27 7.68
N TYR A 25 -2.77 -24.43 8.52
CA TYR A 25 -3.13 -23.02 8.60
C TYR A 25 -2.91 -22.25 7.30
N PRO A 26 -1.78 -22.42 6.57
CA PRO A 26 -1.59 -21.76 5.28
C PRO A 26 -2.67 -22.15 4.27
N GLU A 27 -3.06 -23.42 4.24
CA GLU A 27 -4.11 -23.91 3.33
C GLU A 27 -5.47 -23.26 3.62
N LEU A 28 -5.89 -23.23 4.89
CA LEU A 28 -7.15 -22.60 5.32
C LEU A 28 -7.12 -21.09 5.06
N ALA A 29 -6.01 -20.42 5.35
CA ALA A 29 -5.86 -19.00 5.09
C ALA A 29 -5.86 -18.68 3.60
N ALA A 30 -5.31 -19.55 2.75
CA ALA A 30 -5.40 -19.43 1.30
C ALA A 30 -6.86 -19.48 0.83
N GLU A 31 -7.67 -20.39 1.36
CA GLU A 31 -9.11 -20.46 1.05
C GLU A 31 -9.87 -19.20 1.47
N LEU A 32 -9.56 -18.67 2.65
CA LEU A 32 -10.14 -17.41 3.14
C LEU A 32 -9.73 -16.24 2.23
N MET A 33 -8.45 -16.14 1.87
CA MET A 33 -7.91 -15.08 1.00
C MET A 33 -8.54 -15.13 -0.39
N ILE A 34 -8.67 -16.33 -0.98
CA ILE A 34 -9.33 -16.55 -2.27
C ILE A 34 -10.82 -16.18 -2.20
N SER A 35 -11.46 -16.41 -1.05
CA SER A 35 -12.83 -16.00 -0.77
C SER A 35 -12.98 -14.50 -0.46
N GLY A 36 -11.89 -13.73 -0.55
CA GLY A 36 -11.88 -12.28 -0.38
C GLY A 36 -11.74 -11.82 1.07
N HIS A 37 -11.26 -12.64 2.01
CA HIS A 37 -10.97 -12.19 3.37
C HIS A 37 -9.59 -11.52 3.46
N PRO A 38 -9.43 -10.47 4.28
CA PRO A 38 -8.14 -9.81 4.47
C PRO A 38 -7.16 -10.71 5.25
N MET A 39 -5.90 -10.74 4.81
CA MET A 39 -4.79 -11.46 5.44
C MET A 39 -3.77 -10.46 5.96
N GLU A 40 -3.30 -10.67 7.19
CA GLU A 40 -2.22 -9.87 7.77
C GLU A 40 -0.91 -10.08 7.00
N LEU A 41 -0.31 -8.97 6.57
CA LEU A 41 0.94 -8.90 5.83
C LEU A 41 2.08 -8.38 6.72
N MET A 42 1.78 -7.50 7.67
CA MET A 42 2.74 -6.99 8.64
C MET A 42 2.02 -6.79 9.96
N ASP A 43 2.66 -7.22 11.05
CA ASP A 43 2.19 -6.98 12.41
C ASP A 43 2.69 -5.60 12.88
N GLY A 44 1.75 -4.71 13.21
CA GLY A 44 2.06 -3.35 13.67
C GLY A 44 2.40 -3.22 15.15
N ASP A 45 2.20 -4.24 15.97
CA ASP A 45 2.66 -4.25 17.38
C ASP A 45 4.10 -4.79 17.45
N ALA A 46 4.43 -5.81 16.66
CA ALA A 46 5.80 -6.32 16.54
C ALA A 46 6.68 -5.52 15.56
N GLY A 47 6.05 -4.73 14.68
CA GLY A 47 6.70 -4.06 13.56
C GLY A 47 7.43 -5.03 12.63
N HIS A 48 6.83 -6.21 12.39
CA HIS A 48 7.50 -7.32 11.73
C HIS A 48 6.63 -7.99 10.66
N VAL A 49 7.26 -8.42 9.57
CA VAL A 49 6.64 -9.21 8.50
C VAL A 49 6.96 -10.69 8.74
N PRO A 50 5.96 -11.55 9.04
CA PRO A 50 6.17 -12.98 9.26
C PRO A 50 6.39 -13.70 7.92
N LEU A 51 7.64 -13.70 7.43
CA LEU A 51 7.99 -14.18 6.09
C LEU A 51 7.65 -15.67 5.90
N THR A 52 7.85 -16.52 6.91
CA THR A 52 7.56 -17.97 6.78
C THR A 52 6.07 -18.21 6.58
N TRP A 53 5.23 -17.51 7.35
CA TRP A 53 3.78 -17.51 7.22
C TRP A 53 3.32 -17.03 5.84
N ILE A 54 3.79 -15.86 5.42
CA ILE A 54 3.36 -15.24 4.16
C ILE A 54 3.79 -16.08 2.96
N SER A 55 5.02 -16.59 2.98
CA SER A 55 5.54 -17.46 1.93
C SER A 55 4.72 -18.74 1.81
N SER A 56 4.41 -19.39 2.94
CA SER A 56 3.59 -20.59 2.98
C SER A 56 2.14 -20.34 2.53
N LEU A 57 1.57 -19.20 2.93
CA LEU A 57 0.24 -18.77 2.49
C LEU A 57 0.20 -18.58 0.97
N LEU A 58 1.15 -17.84 0.41
CA LEU A 58 1.19 -17.56 -1.03
C LEU A 58 1.47 -18.83 -1.85
N ASP A 59 2.25 -19.78 -1.34
CA ASP A 59 2.45 -21.07 -1.99
C ASP A 59 1.15 -21.89 -2.08
N GLU A 60 0.33 -21.91 -1.03
CA GLU A 60 -0.99 -22.55 -1.08
C GLU A 60 -1.97 -21.81 -2.00
N VAL A 61 -1.91 -20.47 -2.06
CA VAL A 61 -2.69 -19.68 -3.04
C VAL A 61 -2.27 -20.01 -4.48
N ILE A 62 -0.96 -20.05 -4.77
CA ILE A 62 -0.42 -20.42 -6.09
C ILE A 62 -0.81 -21.85 -6.46
N LYS A 63 -0.78 -22.78 -5.51
CA LYS A 63 -1.20 -24.17 -5.74
C LYS A 63 -2.68 -24.28 -6.08
N LYS A 64 -3.55 -23.48 -5.44
CA LYS A 64 -5.01 -23.51 -5.68
C LYS A 64 -5.44 -22.71 -6.92
N LEU A 65 -4.84 -21.54 -7.18
CA LEU A 65 -5.21 -20.65 -8.29
C LEU A 65 -4.32 -20.75 -9.53
N GLY A 66 -3.12 -21.33 -9.40
CA GLY A 66 -2.00 -21.17 -10.33
C GLY A 66 -1.20 -19.89 -10.05
N ASP A 67 -0.08 -19.71 -10.76
CA ASP A 67 0.77 -18.51 -10.65
C ASP A 67 0.15 -17.31 -11.39
N LYS A 68 -0.98 -16.85 -10.86
CA LYS A 68 -1.80 -15.78 -11.43
C LYS A 68 -1.09 -14.44 -11.33
N ARG A 69 -1.47 -13.51 -12.22
CA ARG A 69 -0.94 -12.14 -12.20
C ARG A 69 -1.83 -11.26 -11.33
N VAL A 70 -1.19 -10.41 -10.52
CA VAL A 70 -1.84 -9.48 -9.60
C VAL A 70 -1.36 -8.05 -9.84
N PHE A 71 -2.28 -7.09 -9.71
CA PHE A 71 -1.96 -5.67 -9.59
C PHE A 71 -2.07 -5.26 -8.13
N VAL A 72 -0.96 -4.83 -7.53
CA VAL A 72 -0.91 -4.45 -6.11
C VAL A 72 -1.26 -2.97 -5.97
N LEU A 73 -2.38 -2.69 -5.31
CA LEU A 73 -2.83 -1.33 -4.97
C LEU A 73 -2.65 -1.14 -3.46
N SER A 74 -1.72 -0.30 -3.05
CA SER A 74 -1.54 0.05 -1.64
C SER A 74 -2.15 1.41 -1.29
N VAL A 75 -2.44 1.64 -0.01
CA VAL A 75 -2.82 2.95 0.51
C VAL A 75 -1.91 3.34 1.67
N LEU A 76 -1.61 4.63 1.81
CA LEU A 76 -0.88 5.22 2.92
C LEU A 76 -1.55 6.53 3.34
N GLY A 77 -1.32 6.97 4.57
CA GLY A 77 -1.86 8.22 5.10
C GLY A 77 -1.96 8.19 6.62
N ILE A 78 -2.21 9.34 7.24
CA ILE A 78 -2.33 9.44 8.70
C ILE A 78 -3.41 8.50 9.27
N GLN A 79 -3.34 8.24 10.56
CA GLN A 79 -4.38 7.54 11.29
C GLN A 79 -5.73 8.25 11.19
N SER A 80 -6.80 7.45 11.11
CA SER A 80 -8.18 7.94 11.06
C SER A 80 -8.50 8.90 9.90
N SER A 81 -7.75 8.83 8.80
CA SER A 81 -7.96 9.63 7.58
C SER A 81 -8.98 9.06 6.57
N GLY A 82 -9.61 7.92 6.86
CA GLY A 82 -10.61 7.31 5.97
C GLY A 82 -10.03 6.41 4.86
N LYS A 83 -8.81 5.86 5.03
CA LYS A 83 -8.18 4.93 4.07
C LYS A 83 -9.03 3.69 3.80
N SER A 84 -9.30 2.91 4.85
CA SER A 84 -10.09 1.67 4.77
C SER A 84 -11.51 1.96 4.31
N THR A 85 -12.10 3.10 4.72
CA THR A 85 -13.42 3.56 4.23
C THR A 85 -13.42 3.79 2.73
N MET A 86 -12.41 4.48 2.20
CA MET A 86 -12.25 4.73 0.76
C MET A 86 -12.07 3.42 -0.02
N LEU A 87 -11.24 2.49 0.48
CA LEU A 87 -11.03 1.18 -0.14
C LEU A 87 -12.30 0.30 -0.12
N ASN A 88 -13.01 0.27 1.01
CA ASN A 88 -14.27 -0.45 1.16
C ASN A 88 -15.32 0.11 0.18
N ALA A 89 -15.42 1.44 0.04
CA ALA A 89 -16.33 2.06 -0.91
C ALA A 89 -15.97 1.78 -2.38
N MET A 90 -14.67 1.77 -2.73
CA MET A 90 -14.24 1.51 -4.12
C MET A 90 -14.44 0.05 -4.56
N PHE A 91 -14.14 -0.91 -3.68
CA PHE A 91 -14.04 -2.32 -4.06
C PHE A 91 -15.00 -3.25 -3.30
N GLY A 92 -15.87 -2.73 -2.44
CA GLY A 92 -16.81 -3.54 -1.64
C GLY A 92 -16.09 -4.42 -0.61
N LEU A 93 -14.97 -3.94 -0.07
CA LEU A 93 -14.12 -4.69 0.85
C LEU A 93 -14.67 -4.69 2.27
N GLN A 94 -14.07 -5.53 3.10
CA GLN A 94 -14.49 -5.75 4.50
C GLN A 94 -13.35 -5.40 5.46
N PHE A 95 -12.53 -4.39 5.13
CA PHE A 95 -11.56 -3.87 6.09
C PHE A 95 -12.29 -3.25 7.29
N THR A 96 -11.72 -3.43 8.47
CA THR A 96 -12.26 -2.87 9.71
C THR A 96 -12.20 -1.35 9.68
N VAL A 97 -13.33 -0.69 9.95
CA VAL A 97 -13.44 0.77 10.05
C VAL A 97 -13.88 1.17 11.45
N SER A 98 -13.15 2.07 12.10
CA SER A 98 -13.48 2.68 13.39
C SER A 98 -12.73 4.02 13.54
N ALA A 99 -13.11 4.82 14.54
CA ALA A 99 -12.51 6.12 14.81
C ALA A 99 -11.11 6.04 15.47
N GLY A 100 -10.71 4.87 16.00
CA GLY A 100 -9.43 4.62 16.67
C GLY A 100 -8.39 3.91 15.79
N ARG A 101 -7.33 3.33 16.39
CA ARG A 101 -6.34 2.49 15.69
C ARG A 101 -7.00 1.17 15.26
N CYS A 102 -7.58 1.17 14.06
CA CYS A 102 -8.33 0.02 13.54
C CYS A 102 -7.44 -1.01 12.86
N THR A 103 -6.38 -0.51 12.24
CA THR A 103 -5.42 -1.30 11.48
C THR A 103 -4.09 -1.14 12.19
N LYS A 104 -3.55 -2.25 12.68
CA LYS A 104 -2.19 -2.33 13.22
C LYS A 104 -1.34 -3.10 12.22
N GLY A 105 -0.35 -2.45 11.62
CA GLY A 105 0.49 -3.03 10.57
C GLY A 105 -0.12 -2.92 9.18
N ALA A 106 -0.07 -3.99 8.38
CA ALA A 106 -0.58 -3.98 7.00
C ALA A 106 -1.37 -5.25 6.70
N PHE A 107 -2.46 -5.11 5.94
CA PHE A 107 -3.35 -6.20 5.55
C PHE A 107 -3.52 -6.21 4.03
N MET A 108 -3.52 -7.40 3.45
CA MET A 108 -3.74 -7.60 2.02
C MET A 108 -5.04 -8.36 1.77
N GLN A 109 -5.83 -7.93 0.77
CA GLN A 109 -7.07 -8.57 0.38
C GLN A 109 -7.08 -8.79 -1.14
N LEU A 110 -7.38 -10.02 -1.55
CA LEU A 110 -7.41 -10.41 -2.96
C LEU A 110 -8.79 -10.15 -3.57
N VAL A 111 -8.83 -9.36 -4.64
CA VAL A 111 -10.05 -8.99 -5.35
C VAL A 111 -9.97 -9.52 -6.77
N LYS A 112 -10.87 -10.43 -7.14
CA LYS A 112 -10.91 -10.99 -8.50
C LYS A 112 -11.39 -9.93 -9.50
N VAL A 113 -10.66 -9.77 -10.60
CA VAL A 113 -11.13 -8.96 -11.74
C VAL A 113 -12.31 -9.69 -12.39
N SER A 114 -13.43 -8.99 -12.60
CA SER A 114 -14.61 -9.60 -13.22
C SER A 114 -14.32 -10.01 -14.67
N GLU A 115 -14.94 -11.09 -15.13
CA GLU A 115 -14.71 -11.61 -16.50
C GLU A 115 -15.10 -10.59 -17.58
N GLU A 116 -16.01 -9.66 -17.27
CA GLU A 116 -16.46 -8.58 -18.15
C GLU A 116 -15.33 -7.62 -18.53
N ILE A 117 -14.52 -7.21 -17.55
CA ILE A 117 -13.44 -6.23 -17.74
C ILE A 117 -12.07 -6.88 -17.88
N LYS A 118 -11.97 -8.21 -17.64
CA LYS A 118 -10.71 -8.95 -17.66
C LYS A 118 -9.91 -8.80 -18.96
N LYS A 119 -10.59 -8.58 -20.09
CA LYS A 119 -9.96 -8.39 -21.41
C LYS A 119 -9.13 -7.10 -21.48
N ASP A 120 -9.42 -6.12 -20.64
CA ASP A 120 -8.74 -4.83 -20.61
C ASP A 120 -7.49 -4.86 -19.71
N PHE A 121 -7.23 -5.98 -19.03
CA PHE A 121 -6.15 -6.13 -18.07
C PHE A 121 -5.28 -7.35 -18.35
N GLN A 122 -3.99 -7.23 -18.04
CA GLN A 122 -3.03 -8.33 -18.13
C GLN A 122 -2.88 -9.11 -16.81
N PHE A 123 -3.72 -8.80 -15.82
CA PHE A 123 -3.72 -9.43 -14.50
C PHE A 123 -5.10 -10.01 -14.17
N ASP A 124 -5.11 -11.03 -13.31
CA ASP A 124 -6.32 -11.75 -12.92
C ASP A 124 -6.96 -11.18 -11.65
N TYR A 125 -6.16 -10.56 -10.78
CA TYR A 125 -6.59 -10.05 -9.48
C TYR A 125 -6.00 -8.67 -9.18
N VAL A 126 -6.73 -7.88 -8.40
CA VAL A 126 -6.18 -6.72 -7.69
C VAL A 126 -5.89 -7.16 -6.26
N LEU A 127 -4.66 -6.99 -5.80
CA LEU A 127 -4.29 -7.20 -4.41
C LEU A 127 -4.28 -5.85 -3.70
N VAL A 128 -5.28 -5.60 -2.87
CA VAL A 128 -5.43 -4.34 -2.14
C VAL A 128 -4.69 -4.44 -0.81
N VAL A 129 -3.76 -3.53 -0.55
CA VAL A 129 -2.99 -3.46 0.70
C VAL A 129 -3.45 -2.24 1.50
N ASP A 130 -4.20 -2.49 2.57
CA ASP A 130 -4.56 -1.48 3.57
C ASP A 130 -3.51 -1.42 4.67
N THR A 131 -3.21 -0.22 5.15
CA THR A 131 -2.18 -0.01 6.17
C THR A 131 -2.71 0.68 7.38
N GLU A 132 -2.00 0.47 8.48
CA GLU A 132 -2.02 1.33 9.63
C GLU A 132 -1.85 2.80 9.24
N GLY A 133 -2.44 3.67 10.06
CA GLY A 133 -2.23 5.08 9.97
C GLY A 133 -0.85 5.49 10.44
N LEU A 134 -0.17 6.29 9.61
CA LEU A 134 1.07 6.94 10.01
C LEU A 134 0.80 7.86 11.21
N ARG A 135 1.82 8.01 12.08
CA ARG A 135 1.83 8.89 13.25
C ARG A 135 0.71 8.61 14.24
N ALA A 136 0.58 7.36 14.64
CA ALA A 136 -0.37 7.01 15.67
C ALA A 136 -0.10 7.79 16.97
N LEU A 137 -1.08 8.57 17.43
CA LEU A 137 -1.00 9.41 18.64
C LEU A 137 -0.68 8.60 19.90
N GLU A 138 -0.99 7.31 19.89
CA GLU A 138 -0.76 6.39 21.00
C GLU A 138 0.71 5.95 21.16
N LEU A 139 1.59 6.30 20.21
CA LEU A 139 2.98 5.83 20.15
C LEU A 139 4.04 6.96 20.23
N GLU A 140 3.68 8.19 20.62
CA GLU A 140 4.57 9.38 20.61
C GLU A 140 6.05 9.14 20.98
N GLY A 141 6.97 9.42 20.03
CA GLY A 141 8.43 9.36 20.22
C GLY A 141 9.22 9.20 18.92
N ASN A 142 10.55 9.38 18.92
CA ASN A 142 11.38 9.25 17.69
C ASN A 142 11.36 7.84 17.06
N ALA A 143 11.01 6.82 17.84
CA ALA A 143 10.90 5.44 17.34
C ALA A 143 9.74 5.25 16.36
N THR A 144 8.66 6.05 16.46
CA THR A 144 7.52 5.94 15.54
C THR A 144 7.83 6.44 14.15
N LEU A 145 8.58 7.54 14.03
CA LEU A 145 8.97 8.05 12.71
C LEU A 145 9.82 7.05 11.94
N HIS A 146 10.67 6.28 12.63
CA HIS A 146 11.44 5.21 12.00
C HIS A 146 10.53 4.07 11.54
N HIS A 147 9.62 3.64 12.42
CA HIS A 147 8.66 2.58 12.12
C HIS A 147 7.71 2.95 10.97
N ASP A 148 7.18 4.17 10.97
CA ASP A 148 6.34 4.73 9.91
C ASP A 148 7.09 4.78 8.58
N ASN A 149 8.36 5.16 8.60
CA ASN A 149 9.20 5.16 7.41
C ASN A 149 9.46 3.75 6.88
N GLU A 150 9.67 2.75 7.74
CA GLU A 150 9.83 1.36 7.34
C GLU A 150 8.54 0.80 6.74
N LEU A 151 7.40 1.00 7.40
CA LEU A 151 6.08 0.61 6.91
C LEU A 151 5.78 1.28 5.57
N ALA A 152 5.98 2.59 5.46
CA ALA A 152 5.75 3.33 4.22
C ALA A 152 6.68 2.85 3.09
N THR A 153 7.97 2.64 3.38
CA THR A 153 8.93 2.13 2.39
C THR A 153 8.54 0.73 1.92
N PHE A 154 8.13 -0.15 2.83
CA PHE A 154 7.69 -1.50 2.52
C PHE A 154 6.44 -1.48 1.64
N VAL A 155 5.40 -0.75 2.04
CA VAL A 155 4.11 -0.69 1.35
C VAL A 155 4.19 -0.01 -0.02
N VAL A 156 4.96 1.09 -0.13
CA VAL A 156 5.25 1.74 -1.41
C VAL A 156 6.03 0.80 -2.32
N GLY A 157 7.01 0.10 -1.75
CA GLY A 157 7.82 -0.86 -2.49
C GLY A 157 6.99 -2.01 -3.05
N LEU A 158 6.03 -2.54 -2.30
CA LEU A 158 5.14 -3.61 -2.73
C LEU A 158 4.19 -3.20 -3.85
N GLY A 159 3.64 -1.99 -3.78
CA GLY A 159 2.62 -1.48 -4.70
C GLY A 159 3.09 -1.40 -6.16
N ASN A 160 2.20 -1.75 -7.09
CA ASN A 160 2.27 -1.24 -8.45
C ASN A 160 1.81 0.22 -8.48
N MET A 161 0.82 0.54 -7.66
CA MET A 161 0.33 1.89 -7.39
C MET A 161 0.07 2.08 -5.89
N THR A 162 0.40 3.25 -5.36
CA THR A 162 0.09 3.64 -3.97
C THR A 162 -0.81 4.88 -3.93
N LEU A 163 -1.93 4.77 -3.22
CA LEU A 163 -2.80 5.89 -2.89
C LEU A 163 -2.28 6.59 -1.64
N ILE A 164 -2.04 7.89 -1.72
CA ILE A 164 -1.54 8.70 -0.60
C ILE A 164 -2.69 9.56 -0.12
N ASN A 165 -3.28 9.15 0.99
CA ASN A 165 -4.45 9.76 1.57
C ASN A 165 -4.05 10.89 2.54
N ILE A 166 -4.46 12.11 2.21
CA ILE A 166 -4.29 13.31 3.02
C ILE A 166 -5.66 13.73 3.50
N PHE A 167 -5.83 13.94 4.80
CA PHE A 167 -7.12 14.30 5.39
C PHE A 167 -7.12 15.74 5.89
N GLY A 168 -8.10 16.54 5.44
CA GLY A 168 -8.24 17.93 5.84
C GLY A 168 -7.08 18.82 5.37
N GLU A 169 -7.08 20.07 5.82
CA GLU A 169 -6.16 21.11 5.33
C GLU A 169 -5.03 21.44 6.32
N ASN A 170 -4.84 20.63 7.36
CA ASN A 170 -3.83 20.88 8.39
C ASN A 170 -2.41 20.84 7.78
N PRO A 171 -1.68 21.97 7.75
CA PRO A 171 -0.36 22.02 7.10
C PRO A 171 0.68 21.13 7.78
N ALA A 172 0.58 20.91 9.10
CA ALA A 172 1.54 20.11 9.86
C ALA A 172 1.38 18.61 9.55
N GLU A 173 0.15 18.10 9.62
CA GLU A 173 -0.15 16.70 9.27
C GLU A 173 0.22 16.39 7.82
N MET A 174 -0.10 17.30 6.90
CA MET A 174 0.29 17.20 5.51
C MET A 174 1.82 17.15 5.37
N GLN A 175 2.55 18.03 6.07
CA GLN A 175 4.02 18.04 6.01
C GLN A 175 4.62 16.68 6.41
N ASP A 176 4.12 16.10 7.50
CA ASP A 176 4.71 14.88 8.04
C ASP A 176 4.42 13.65 7.16
N VAL A 177 3.20 13.54 6.61
CA VAL A 177 2.88 12.46 5.64
C VAL A 177 3.73 12.58 4.39
N LEU A 178 3.83 13.79 3.83
CA LEU A 178 4.59 14.00 2.60
C LEU A 178 6.07 13.67 2.81
N GLN A 179 6.66 14.00 3.96
CA GLN A 179 8.05 13.68 4.25
C GLN A 179 8.30 12.16 4.23
N ILE A 180 7.47 11.39 4.95
CA ILE A 180 7.55 9.93 5.00
C ILE A 180 7.40 9.32 3.59
N VAL A 181 6.41 9.80 2.85
CA VAL A 181 6.09 9.29 1.50
C VAL A 181 7.20 9.59 0.50
N VAL A 182 7.71 10.83 0.47
CA VAL A 182 8.81 11.23 -0.42
C VAL A 182 10.07 10.44 -0.10
N GLN A 183 10.37 10.22 1.19
CA GLN A 183 11.50 9.39 1.60
C GLN A 183 11.35 7.93 1.14
N ALA A 184 10.15 7.35 1.28
CA ALA A 184 9.85 6.01 0.78
C ALA A 184 10.08 5.89 -0.74
N PHE A 185 9.59 6.85 -1.54
CA PHE A 185 9.83 6.86 -2.99
C PHE A 185 11.31 7.09 -3.35
N MET A 186 12.03 7.91 -2.61
CA MET A 186 13.47 8.12 -2.81
C MET A 186 14.27 6.82 -2.63
N ARG A 187 13.91 6.03 -1.60
CA ARG A 187 14.48 4.71 -1.38
C ARG A 187 14.14 3.75 -2.53
N MET A 188 12.93 3.81 -3.07
CA MET A 188 12.54 3.03 -4.25
C MET A 188 13.36 3.39 -5.49
N LYS A 189 13.61 4.68 -5.72
CA LYS A 189 14.48 5.15 -6.81
C LYS A 189 15.88 4.55 -6.71
N LYS A 190 16.48 4.48 -5.51
CA LYS A 190 17.82 3.89 -5.29
C LYS A 190 17.89 2.42 -5.70
N VAL A 191 16.82 1.66 -5.44
CA VAL A 191 16.71 0.25 -5.84
C VAL A 191 16.10 0.05 -7.23
N LYS A 192 15.90 1.14 -7.98
CA LYS A 192 15.34 1.17 -9.34
C LYS A 192 13.93 0.57 -9.44
N PHE A 193 13.17 0.66 -8.36
CA PHE A 193 11.72 0.48 -8.42
C PHE A 193 11.07 1.84 -8.69
N SER A 194 10.10 1.83 -9.60
CA SER A 194 9.35 3.01 -10.02
C SER A 194 7.85 2.77 -9.87
N PRO A 195 7.34 2.64 -8.62
CA PRO A 195 5.91 2.55 -8.36
C PRO A 195 5.18 3.84 -8.79
N SER A 196 3.91 3.71 -9.19
CA SER A 196 3.04 4.86 -9.44
C SER A 196 2.40 5.33 -8.14
N CYS A 197 1.97 6.59 -8.07
CA CYS A 197 1.16 7.06 -6.95
C CYS A 197 0.01 7.96 -7.38
N VAL A 198 -0.97 8.11 -6.49
CA VAL A 198 -2.07 9.06 -6.61
C VAL A 198 -2.33 9.68 -5.24
N PHE A 199 -2.32 11.00 -5.15
CA PHE A 199 -2.71 11.71 -3.92
C PHE A 199 -4.22 11.90 -3.90
N VAL A 200 -4.83 11.55 -2.77
CA VAL A 200 -6.24 11.75 -2.50
C VAL A 200 -6.36 12.67 -1.31
N HIS A 201 -6.86 13.88 -1.54
CA HIS A 201 -7.08 14.87 -0.50
C HIS A 201 -8.55 14.82 -0.08
N GLN A 202 -8.82 14.26 1.09
CA GLN A 202 -10.17 14.11 1.64
C GLN A 202 -10.60 15.32 2.46
N ASN A 203 -11.92 15.44 2.66
CA ASN A 203 -12.58 16.45 3.49
C ASN A 203 -12.34 17.89 3.01
N VAL A 204 -12.43 18.10 1.70
CA VAL A 204 -12.27 19.41 1.07
C VAL A 204 -13.64 20.07 1.01
N THR A 205 -13.78 21.24 1.63
CA THR A 205 -15.08 21.90 1.82
C THR A 205 -15.67 22.49 0.53
N ASP A 206 -14.84 22.77 -0.48
CA ASP A 206 -15.23 23.49 -1.70
C ASP A 206 -14.57 22.89 -2.96
N ILE A 207 -14.98 21.67 -3.33
CA ILE A 207 -14.43 20.95 -4.50
C ILE A 207 -14.75 21.68 -5.82
N ALA A 208 -15.84 22.44 -5.86
CA ALA A 208 -16.31 23.15 -7.05
C ALA A 208 -15.47 24.40 -7.37
N ALA A 209 -14.65 24.89 -6.43
CA ALA A 209 -13.74 25.99 -6.67
C ALA A 209 -12.49 25.52 -7.43
N ALA A 210 -12.62 25.39 -8.76
CA ALA A 210 -11.54 24.97 -9.65
C ALA A 210 -10.24 25.77 -9.45
N GLU A 211 -10.33 27.08 -9.18
CA GLU A 211 -9.17 27.93 -8.87
C GLU A 211 -8.48 27.55 -7.55
N LYS A 212 -9.24 27.29 -6.48
CA LYS A 212 -8.68 26.84 -5.19
C LYS A 212 -7.98 25.49 -5.32
N ASN A 213 -8.52 24.59 -6.14
CA ASN A 213 -7.89 23.29 -6.41
C ASN A 213 -6.59 23.44 -7.22
N LEU A 214 -6.53 24.38 -8.18
CA LEU A 214 -5.30 24.65 -8.94
C LEU A 214 -4.21 25.23 -8.04
N ASP A 215 -4.54 26.19 -7.17
CA ASP A 215 -3.61 26.73 -6.18
C ASP A 215 -3.16 25.67 -5.17
N GLY A 216 -4.09 24.82 -4.72
CA GLY A 216 -3.80 23.67 -3.85
C GLY A 216 -2.81 22.69 -4.49
N LYS A 217 -3.02 22.33 -5.76
CA LYS A 217 -2.09 21.48 -6.53
C LYS A 217 -0.72 22.12 -6.66
N ARG A 218 -0.66 23.42 -6.97
CA ARG A 218 0.60 24.14 -7.09
C ARG A 218 1.38 24.12 -5.76
N ARG A 219 0.73 24.43 -4.64
CA ARG A 219 1.35 24.39 -3.31
C ARG A 219 1.81 22.99 -2.92
N LEU A 220 1.03 21.97 -3.27
CA LEU A 220 1.41 20.58 -3.04
C LEU A 220 2.67 20.21 -3.86
N GLN A 221 2.72 20.58 -5.14
CA GLN A 221 3.89 20.37 -5.99
C GLN A 221 5.14 21.06 -5.41
N GLU A 222 5.03 22.34 -5.04
CA GLU A 222 6.15 23.10 -4.45
C GLU A 222 6.67 22.43 -3.17
N LYS A 223 5.78 21.93 -2.30
CA LYS A 223 6.17 21.18 -1.10
C LYS A 223 6.82 19.84 -1.42
N LEU A 224 6.25 19.07 -2.36
CA LEU A 224 6.81 17.80 -2.81
C LEU A 224 8.22 17.97 -3.36
N ASP A 225 8.46 19.01 -4.15
CA ASP A 225 9.77 19.32 -4.72
C ASP A 225 10.78 19.71 -3.64
N GLN A 226 10.36 20.54 -2.68
CA GLN A 226 11.21 20.89 -1.53
C GLN A 226 11.61 19.66 -0.71
N MET A 227 10.66 18.77 -0.42
CA MET A 227 10.94 17.53 0.31
C MET A 227 11.79 16.56 -0.50
N ALA A 228 11.58 16.47 -1.81
CA ALA A 228 12.38 15.62 -2.68
C ALA A 228 13.86 16.04 -2.63
N LYS A 229 14.15 17.35 -2.66
CA LYS A 229 15.52 17.87 -2.50
C LYS A 229 16.14 17.53 -1.15
N LEU A 230 15.37 17.59 -0.07
CA LEU A 230 15.85 17.25 1.27
C LEU A 230 16.12 15.75 1.39
N ALA A 231 15.16 14.91 0.99
CA ALA A 231 15.29 13.47 1.00
C ALA A 231 16.43 12.98 0.09
N ALA A 232 16.66 13.64 -1.05
CA ALA A 232 17.75 13.33 -1.97
C ALA A 232 19.12 13.47 -1.30
N LYS A 233 19.31 14.51 -0.48
CA LYS A 233 20.54 14.71 0.30
C LYS A 233 20.72 13.65 1.38
N GLU A 234 19.66 13.31 2.11
CA GLU A 234 19.69 12.28 3.15
C GLU A 234 19.98 10.89 2.59
N GLU A 235 19.38 10.58 1.45
CA GLU A 235 19.49 9.27 0.80
C GLU A 235 20.70 9.16 -0.16
N VAL A 236 21.46 10.24 -0.36
CA VAL A 236 22.60 10.32 -1.28
C VAL A 236 22.17 9.93 -2.71
N CYS A 237 21.16 10.62 -3.22
CA CYS A 237 20.60 10.45 -4.56
C CYS A 237 20.46 11.80 -5.26
N ASP A 238 20.46 11.79 -6.59
CA ASP A 238 20.24 13.00 -7.40
C ASP A 238 18.75 13.15 -7.70
N ALA A 239 18.11 14.17 -7.12
CA ALA A 239 16.77 14.62 -7.47
C ALA A 239 16.58 16.09 -7.07
N GLU A 240 16.05 16.90 -8.00
CA GLU A 240 15.72 18.31 -7.77
C GLU A 240 14.21 18.53 -7.62
N CYS A 241 13.39 17.63 -8.14
CA CYS A 241 11.94 17.69 -7.99
C CYS A 241 11.36 16.30 -7.74
N PHE A 242 10.11 16.24 -7.29
CA PHE A 242 9.45 14.97 -7.01
C PHE A 242 9.25 14.13 -8.28
N SER A 243 9.07 14.79 -9.42
CA SER A 243 8.97 14.13 -10.73
C SER A 243 10.29 13.48 -11.19
N ASP A 244 11.44 13.85 -10.61
CA ASP A 244 12.70 13.13 -10.83
C ASP A 244 12.72 11.79 -10.05
N VAL A 245 11.91 11.67 -9.01
CA VAL A 245 11.84 10.49 -8.14
C VAL A 245 10.90 9.45 -8.72
N ILE A 246 9.70 9.89 -9.12
CA ILE A 246 8.66 9.04 -9.71
C ILE A 246 7.93 9.76 -10.85
N ALA A 247 7.32 9.00 -11.76
CA ALA A 247 6.46 9.56 -12.80
C ALA A 247 5.17 10.11 -12.18
N PHE A 248 5.14 11.42 -11.93
CA PHE A 248 4.05 12.12 -11.26
C PHE A 248 3.63 13.38 -12.01
N ASP A 249 2.32 13.50 -12.27
CA ASP A 249 1.67 14.66 -12.86
C ASP A 249 0.63 15.20 -11.88
N VAL A 250 0.94 16.31 -11.20
CA VAL A 250 0.06 16.92 -10.18
C VAL A 250 -1.35 17.24 -10.69
N GLN A 251 -1.51 17.49 -12.00
CA GLN A 251 -2.82 17.78 -12.56
C GLN A 251 -3.69 16.54 -12.65
N LYS A 252 -3.10 15.37 -12.91
CA LYS A 252 -3.83 14.10 -13.09
C LYS A 252 -3.86 13.24 -11.84
N ASP A 253 -2.74 13.17 -11.15
CA ASP A 253 -2.46 12.25 -10.05
C ASP A 253 -2.82 12.82 -8.66
N VAL A 254 -3.46 14.00 -8.61
CA VAL A 254 -4.05 14.57 -7.38
C VAL A 254 -5.57 14.68 -7.54
N LYS A 255 -6.31 14.04 -6.62
CA LYS A 255 -7.77 14.04 -6.54
C LYS A 255 -8.23 14.71 -5.24
N TYR A 256 -9.28 15.52 -5.33
CA TYR A 256 -9.91 16.17 -4.18
C TYR A 256 -11.26 15.53 -3.93
N PHE A 257 -11.54 15.20 -2.67
CA PHE A 257 -12.71 14.45 -2.25
C PHE A 257 -13.55 15.30 -1.31
N ALA A 258 -14.86 15.14 -1.46
CA ALA A 258 -15.84 15.71 -0.55
C ALA A 258 -15.67 15.13 0.85
N GLN A 259 -16.29 15.78 1.83
CA GLN A 259 -16.60 15.13 3.09
C GLN A 259 -17.52 13.92 2.86
N LEU A 260 -17.30 12.84 3.61
CA LEU A 260 -18.08 11.59 3.49
C LEU A 260 -19.56 11.79 3.83
N TRP A 261 -19.87 12.67 4.77
CA TRP A 261 -21.21 12.87 5.32
C TRP A 261 -21.76 14.26 4.98
N GLU A 262 -23.05 14.35 4.65
CA GLU A 262 -23.77 15.63 4.56
C GLU A 262 -24.20 16.09 5.96
N GLY A 263 -23.22 16.57 6.73
CA GLY A 263 -23.43 17.06 8.10
C GLY A 263 -22.80 16.17 9.17
N SER A 264 -23.33 16.23 10.39
CA SER A 264 -22.73 15.56 11.56
C SER A 264 -23.27 14.14 11.77
N PRO A 265 -22.41 13.10 11.79
CA PRO A 265 -22.79 11.75 12.20
C PRO A 265 -23.43 11.69 13.61
N PRO A 266 -24.21 10.65 13.97
CA PRO A 266 -24.42 9.40 13.22
C PRO A 266 -25.60 9.44 12.24
N MET A 267 -26.45 10.47 12.28
CA MET A 267 -27.68 10.52 11.47
C MET A 267 -27.51 11.23 10.11
N ALA A 268 -26.32 11.78 9.82
CA ALA A 268 -26.03 12.41 8.54
C ALA A 268 -26.03 11.37 7.41
N PRO A 269 -26.67 11.65 6.26
CA PRO A 269 -26.61 10.76 5.11
C PRO A 269 -25.22 10.84 4.43
N PRO A 270 -24.81 9.78 3.69
CA PRO A 270 -23.61 9.82 2.87
C PRO A 270 -23.71 10.92 1.80
N ASN A 271 -22.60 11.62 1.56
CA ASN A 271 -22.51 12.65 0.53
C ASN A 271 -22.44 12.03 -0.87
N PRO A 272 -23.38 12.35 -1.78
CA PRO A 272 -23.34 11.88 -3.17
C PRO A 272 -22.05 12.27 -3.89
N GLY A 273 -21.52 13.47 -3.65
CA GLY A 273 -20.26 13.94 -4.24
C GLY A 273 -19.04 13.13 -3.81
N TYR A 274 -19.07 12.53 -2.61
CA TYR A 274 -18.04 11.55 -2.21
C TYR A 274 -18.12 10.28 -3.07
N SER A 275 -19.34 9.78 -3.31
CA SER A 275 -19.56 8.58 -4.12
C SER A 275 -19.15 8.77 -5.58
N GLU A 276 -19.43 9.94 -6.14
CA GLU A 276 -18.95 10.33 -7.47
C GLU A 276 -17.41 10.36 -7.52
N SER A 277 -16.77 11.00 -6.54
CA SER A 277 -15.30 11.07 -6.42
C SER A 277 -14.67 9.67 -6.32
N ILE A 278 -15.28 8.76 -5.55
CA ILE A 278 -14.88 7.35 -5.43
C ILE A 278 -14.93 6.63 -6.78
N GLN A 279 -16.01 6.83 -7.53
CA GLN A 279 -16.19 6.19 -8.84
C GLN A 279 -15.20 6.75 -9.88
N GLU A 280 -14.95 8.06 -9.87
CA GLU A 280 -13.93 8.69 -10.71
C GLU A 280 -12.52 8.18 -10.37
N LEU A 281 -12.18 8.11 -9.09
CA LEU A 281 -10.88 7.59 -8.64
C LEU A 281 -10.72 6.12 -9.05
N LYS A 282 -11.74 5.28 -8.85
CA LYS A 282 -11.73 3.88 -9.28
C LYS A 282 -11.49 3.76 -10.78
N THR A 283 -12.20 4.55 -11.59
CA THR A 283 -12.03 4.56 -13.05
C THR A 283 -10.61 4.99 -13.43
N PHE A 284 -10.07 6.00 -12.77
CA PHE A 284 -8.69 6.46 -12.97
C PHE A 284 -7.65 5.39 -12.61
N ILE A 285 -7.78 4.74 -11.45
CA ILE A 285 -6.90 3.65 -11.02
C ILE A 285 -6.93 2.52 -12.05
N LEU A 286 -8.12 2.10 -12.50
CA LEU A 286 -8.27 1.06 -13.51
C LEU A 286 -7.61 1.48 -14.83
N SER A 287 -7.76 2.74 -15.25
CA SER A 287 -7.11 3.23 -16.48
C SER A 287 -5.57 3.12 -16.42
N LYS A 288 -4.96 3.43 -15.28
CA LYS A 288 -3.51 3.28 -15.06
C LYS A 288 -3.13 1.80 -14.90
N ALA A 289 -3.96 1.02 -14.24
CA ALA A 289 -3.72 -0.41 -14.04
C ALA A 289 -3.72 -1.18 -15.38
N SER A 290 -4.56 -0.78 -16.35
CA SER A 290 -4.58 -1.38 -17.70
C SER A 290 -3.24 -1.28 -18.45
N GLN A 291 -2.43 -0.26 -18.12
CA GLN A 291 -1.10 -0.04 -18.69
C GLN A 291 -0.02 -0.87 -18.00
N SER A 292 -0.35 -1.52 -16.89
CA SER A 292 0.56 -2.38 -16.12
C SER A 292 0.28 -3.84 -16.42
N ALA A 293 1.36 -4.60 -16.59
CA ALA A 293 1.25 -6.05 -16.66
C ALA A 293 0.97 -6.68 -15.27
N GLY A 294 1.08 -5.91 -14.17
CA GLY A 294 1.13 -6.47 -12.82
C GLY A 294 2.34 -7.39 -12.63
N ILE A 295 2.31 -8.22 -11.59
CA ILE A 295 3.35 -9.21 -11.26
C ILE A 295 2.70 -10.57 -10.98
N THR A 296 3.40 -11.69 -11.16
CA THR A 296 2.85 -12.98 -10.73
C THR A 296 2.84 -13.11 -9.21
N LEU A 297 2.03 -14.01 -8.66
CA LEU A 297 2.03 -14.33 -7.23
C LEU A 297 3.42 -14.78 -6.75
N SER A 298 4.15 -15.55 -7.55
CA SER A 298 5.53 -15.97 -7.25
C SER A 298 6.48 -14.77 -7.19
N GLN A 299 6.36 -13.83 -8.15
CA GLN A 299 7.13 -12.58 -8.13
C GLN A 299 6.77 -11.71 -6.93
N PHE A 300 5.49 -11.65 -6.56
CA PHE A 300 5.04 -10.91 -5.38
C PHE A 300 5.60 -11.51 -4.09
N LYS A 301 5.60 -12.83 -3.96
CA LYS A 301 6.22 -13.55 -2.84
C LYS A 301 7.71 -13.19 -2.69
N SER A 302 8.49 -13.33 -3.76
CA SER A 302 9.91 -12.95 -3.75
C SER A 302 10.11 -11.46 -3.45
N LYS A 303 9.21 -10.59 -3.94
CA LYS A 303 9.27 -9.15 -3.70
C LYS A 303 9.07 -8.79 -2.22
N ILE A 304 8.17 -9.49 -1.52
CA ILE A 304 7.99 -9.33 -0.05
C ILE A 304 9.27 -9.71 0.68
N ASP A 305 9.82 -10.90 0.39
CA ASP A 305 11.04 -11.39 1.02
C ASP A 305 12.23 -10.44 0.77
N ASP A 306 12.46 -10.04 -0.48
CA ASP A 306 13.58 -9.17 -0.87
C ASP A 306 13.47 -7.79 -0.22
N LEU A 307 12.28 -7.17 -0.26
CA LEU A 307 12.08 -5.84 0.33
C LEU A 307 12.21 -5.86 1.85
N TRP A 308 11.60 -6.85 2.52
CA TRP A 308 11.67 -6.93 3.97
C TRP A 308 13.09 -7.18 4.47
N ASN A 309 13.81 -8.12 3.83
CA ASN A 309 15.21 -8.39 4.17
C ASN A 309 16.11 -7.17 3.90
N ALA A 310 15.86 -6.42 2.82
CA ALA A 310 16.60 -5.19 2.53
C ALA A 310 16.36 -4.09 3.58
N LEU A 311 15.13 -3.99 4.12
CA LEU A 311 14.80 -3.05 5.19
C LEU A 311 15.45 -3.46 6.52
N MET A 312 15.33 -4.74 6.90
CA MET A 312 15.90 -5.26 8.15
C MET A 312 17.43 -5.30 8.15
N GLY A 313 18.04 -5.56 6.98
CA GLY A 313 19.49 -5.66 6.83
C GLY A 313 20.26 -4.34 6.91
N LYS A 314 19.57 -3.19 7.07
CA LYS A 314 20.12 -1.81 7.17
C LYS A 314 21.38 -1.51 6.34
N THR A 315 21.48 -2.15 5.17
CA THR A 315 22.38 -1.79 4.09
C THR A 315 21.59 -1.97 2.81
N LEU A 316 20.97 -0.88 2.33
CA LEU A 316 20.46 -0.72 0.97
C LEU A 316 21.54 -0.90 -0.13
N PHE A 317 22.74 -1.37 0.25
CA PHE A 317 23.91 -1.61 -0.57
C PHE A 317 24.27 -3.09 -0.60
N SER A 318 23.39 -3.96 -1.08
CA SER A 318 23.83 -5.27 -1.60
C SER A 318 22.88 -6.00 -2.55
N VAL A 319 21.70 -5.45 -2.91
CA VAL A 319 20.92 -5.98 -4.05
C VAL A 319 21.56 -5.50 -5.36
N SER A 320 22.82 -5.85 -5.56
CA SER A 320 23.53 -5.66 -6.81
C SER A 320 23.45 -6.94 -7.64
N LYS A 321 22.73 -6.82 -8.76
CA LYS A 321 23.03 -7.45 -10.06
C LYS A 321 22.67 -8.91 -10.34
N THR A 322 22.30 -9.78 -9.41
CA THR A 322 22.21 -11.22 -9.76
C THR A 322 20.81 -11.73 -10.17
N HIS A 323 19.70 -11.18 -9.67
CA HIS A 323 18.35 -11.73 -9.99
C HIS A 323 17.52 -10.91 -11.00
N LEU A 324 17.79 -9.62 -11.20
CA LEU A 324 17.02 -8.76 -12.11
C LEU A 324 17.38 -8.90 -13.61
N LYS A 325 18.41 -9.68 -13.97
CA LYS A 325 18.74 -9.96 -15.38
C LYS A 325 17.91 -11.08 -16.00
N LEU A 326 17.18 -11.87 -15.20
CA LEU A 326 16.39 -13.00 -15.72
C LEU A 326 15.04 -12.59 -16.31
N CYS A 327 14.56 -11.35 -16.10
CA CYS A 327 13.31 -10.87 -16.70
C CYS A 327 13.48 -10.01 -17.96
N SER A 328 14.72 -9.72 -18.41
CA SER A 328 14.97 -8.86 -19.59
C SER A 328 15.67 -9.57 -20.76
N VAL A 329 15.92 -10.88 -20.66
CA VAL A 329 16.51 -11.67 -21.75
C VAL A 329 15.59 -12.83 -22.14
N GLN A 330 14.46 -12.50 -22.77
CA GLN A 330 13.74 -13.38 -23.70
C GLN A 330 13.01 -12.50 -24.72
N LYS A 331 13.81 -11.76 -25.50
CA LYS A 331 13.43 -11.30 -26.84
C LYS A 331 14.63 -11.51 -27.75
N THR A 332 14.64 -12.66 -28.39
CA THR A 332 15.20 -12.90 -29.72
C THR A 332 14.44 -14.07 -30.31
#